data_AF-A0A1T5AQ49-F1
#
_entry.id   AF-A0A1T5AQ49-F1
#
_cell.length_a   1.000
_cell.length_b   1.000
_cell.length_c   1.000
_cell.angle_alpha   90.00
_cell.angle_beta   90.00
_cell.angle_gamma   90.00
#
_symmetry.space_group_name_H-M   'P 1'
#
loop_
_entity.id
_entity.type
_entity.pdbx_description
1 polymer ?
#
loop_
_entity_poly.entity_id
_entity_poly.type
_entity_poly.pdbx_seq_one_letter_code
_entity_poly.pdbx_strand_id
1 'polypeptide(L)' 'MDFIIQYSKEMNIKAIRLDVYEKNKPAIKLYRKYGFEYIDTIDLGYSEYGLDNFELYQKIL' A
#
# COMPACT_ATOMS: atom_id res chain seq x y z
N MET A 1 7.16 -1.55 9.13
CA MET A 1 6.90 -2.54 8.07
C MET A 1 7.51 -3.90 8.39
N ASP A 2 8.66 -3.98 9.06
CA ASP A 2 9.28 -5.27 9.41
C ASP A 2 8.34 -6.21 10.17
N PHE A 3 7.65 -5.71 11.20
CA PHE A 3 6.69 -6.49 11.97
C PHE A 3 5.61 -7.16 11.10
N ILE A 4 4.91 -6.38 10.27
CA ILE A 4 3.81 -6.92 9.46
C ILE A 4 4.30 -7.91 8.42
N ILE A 5 5.51 -7.72 7.87
CA ILE A 5 6.11 -8.66 6.91
C ILE A 5 6.45 -9.97 7.61
N GLN A 6 7.10 -9.90 8.76
CA GLN A 6 7.48 -11.08 9.54
C GLN A 6 6.26 -11.86 10.00
N TYR A 7 5.28 -11.18 10.61
CA TYR A 7 4.04 -11.78 11.06
C TYR A 7 3.25 -12.43 9.91
N SER A 8 3.19 -11.78 8.75
CA SER A 8 2.50 -12.32 7.59
C SER A 8 3.17 -13.59 7.05
N LYS A 9 4.50 -13.67 7.10
CA LYS A 9 5.24 -14.90 6.76
C LYS A 9 4.96 -16.03 7.74
N GLU A 10 4.96 -15.75 9.04
CA GLU A 10 4.63 -16.72 10.10
C GLU A 10 3.21 -17.28 9.95
N MET A 11 2.28 -16.43 9.49
CA MET A 11 0.89 -16.81 9.22
C MET A 11 0.65 -17.43 7.84
N ASN A 12 1.69 -17.65 7.01
CA ASN A 12 1.56 -18.14 5.64
C ASN A 12 0.63 -17.29 4.75
N ILE A 13 0.61 -15.97 4.96
CA ILE A 13 -0.11 -15.03 4.11
C ILE A 13 0.60 -14.91 2.77
N LYS A 14 -0.16 -14.92 1.68
CA LYS A 14 0.39 -14.92 0.30
C LYS A 14 0.88 -13.56 -0.16
N ALA A 15 0.20 -12.50 0.27
CA ALA A 15 0.53 -11.13 -0.13
C ALA A 15 -0.03 -10.11 0.86
N ILE A 16 0.65 -8.96 0.95
CA ILE A 16 0.20 -7.77 1.67
C ILE A 16 -0.21 -6.73 0.64
N ARG A 17 -1.39 -6.12 0.81
CA ARG A 17 -1.88 -5.03 -0.05
C ARG A 17 -2.17 -3.80 0.79
N LEU A 18 -1.85 -2.63 0.24
CA LEU A 18 -1.99 -1.33 0.89
C LEU A 18 -2.52 -0.33 -0.13
N ASP A 19 -3.43 0.54 0.30
CA ASP A 19 -3.83 1.74 -0.41
C ASP A 19 -3.24 2.99 0.27
N VAL A 20 -2.92 4.02 -0.51
CA VAL A 20 -2.40 5.28 0.03
C VAL A 20 -2.84 6.45 -0.83
N TYR A 21 -3.34 7.50 -0.18
CA TYR A 21 -3.67 8.74 -0.86
C TYR A 21 -2.44 9.27 -1.61
N GLU A 22 -2.61 9.63 -2.88
CA GLU A 22 -1.51 9.98 -3.81
C GLU A 22 -0.55 11.07 -3.26
N LYS A 23 -1.04 11.96 -2.38
CA LYS A 23 -0.24 13.06 -1.80
C LYS A 23 0.54 12.66 -0.55
N ASN A 24 0.30 11.48 0.02
CA ASN A 24 1.08 10.96 1.14
C ASN A 24 2.42 10.37 0.66
N LYS A 25 3.29 11.27 0.19
CA LYS A 25 4.63 10.92 -0.32
C LYS A 25 5.50 10.18 0.70
N PRO A 26 5.44 10.44 2.02
CA PRO A 26 6.16 9.64 3.01
C PRO A 26 5.78 8.16 3.00
N ALA A 27 4.47 7.84 2.98
CA ALA A 27 4.00 6.46 2.96
C ALA A 27 4.37 5.77 1.63
N ILE A 28 4.18 6.43 0.49
CA ILE A 28 4.60 5.92 -0.83
C ILE A 28 6.10 5.56 -0.85
N LYS A 29 6.96 6.46 -0.35
CA LYS A 29 8.41 6.20 -0.26
C LYS A 29 8.71 5.03 0.66
N LEU A 30 8.01 4.91 1.79
CA LEU A 30 8.16 3.80 2.71
C LEU A 30 7.81 2.47 2.04
N TYR A 31 6.68 2.39 1.33
CA TYR A 31 6.23 1.15 0.69
C TYR A 31 7.21 0.67 -0.37
N ARG A 32 7.66 1.59 -1.24
CA ARG A 32 8.69 1.31 -2.26
C ARG A 32 10.00 0.87 -1.63
N LYS A 33 10.44 1.49 -0.53
CA LYS A 33 11.66 1.09 0.21
C LYS A 33 11.57 -0.36 0.72
N TYR A 34 10.38 -0.81 1.10
CA TYR A 34 10.15 -2.19 1.56
C TYR A 34 9.83 -3.18 0.43
N GLY A 35 9.96 -2.76 -0.83
CA GLY A 35 9.74 -3.61 -2.00
C GLY A 35 8.28 -4.00 -2.18
N PHE A 36 7.36 -3.08 -1.91
CA PHE A 36 6.00 -3.16 -2.44
C PHE A 36 5.98 -2.61 -3.86
N GLU A 37 5.28 -3.31 -4.74
CA GLU A 37 5.07 -2.97 -6.14
C GLU A 37 3.80 -2.15 -6.29
N TYR A 38 3.85 -1.11 -7.12
CA TYR A 38 2.66 -0.36 -7.53
C TYR A 38 1.80 -1.24 -8.43
N ILE A 39 0.49 -1.24 -8.20
CA ILE A 39 -0.48 -2.02 -8.96
C ILE A 39 -1.34 -1.10 -9.82
N ASP A 40 -2.00 -0.13 -9.20
CA ASP A 40 -2.90 0.79 -9.89
C ASP A 40 -3.17 2.05 -9.05
N THR A 41 -3.87 3.02 -9.62
CA THR A 41 -4.41 4.19 -8.93
C THR A 41 -5.91 4.26 -9.17
N ILE A 42 -6.69 4.33 -8.10
CA ILE A 42 -8.16 4.34 -8.19
C ILE A 42 -8.77 5.46 -7.33
N ASP A 43 -9.96 5.92 -7.73
CA ASP A 43 -10.84 6.69 -6.86
C ASP A 43 -11.60 5.72 -5.93
N LEU A 44 -11.50 5.95 -4.62
CA LEU A 44 -12.17 5.16 -3.60
C LEU A 44 -13.56 5.71 -3.22
N GLY A 45 -14.03 6.74 -3.93
CA GLY A 45 -15.30 7.44 -3.65
C GLY A 45 -15.18 8.55 -2.61
N TYR A 46 -13.96 9.04 -2.34
CA TYR A 46 -13.72 10.12 -1.37
C TYR A 46 -13.38 11.47 -2.02
N SER A 47 -13.56 11.58 -3.33
CA SER A 47 -13.34 12.81 -4.09
C SER A 47 -14.15 14.01 -3.56
N GLU A 48 -15.36 13.78 -3.00
CA GLU A 48 -16.14 14.85 -2.34
C GLU A 48 -15.43 15.48 -1.12
N TYR A 49 -14.48 14.75 -0.52
CA TYR A 49 -13.64 15.21 0.59
C TYR A 49 -12.25 15.67 0.12
N GLY A 50 -12.03 15.80 -1.20
CA GLY A 50 -10.74 16.14 -1.81
C GLY A 50 -9.72 15.00 -1.81
N LEU A 51 -10.16 13.77 -1.58
CA LEU A 51 -9.34 12.56 -1.60
C LEU A 51 -9.57 11.78 -2.89
N ASP A 52 -9.11 12.36 -4.00
CA ASP A 52 -9.48 11.93 -5.35
C ASP A 52 -8.88 10.57 -5.76
N ASN A 53 -7.61 10.32 -5.43
CA ASN A 53 -6.88 9.16 -5.92
C ASN A 53 -6.08 8.45 -4.83
N PHE A 54 -6.10 7.13 -4.85
CA PHE A 54 -5.31 6.27 -4.00
C PHE A 54 -4.45 5.32 -4.84
N GLU A 55 -3.15 5.32 -4.57
CA GLU A 55 -2.22 4.35 -5.14
C GLU A 55 -2.34 3.02 -4.40
N LEU A 56 -2.47 1.93 -5.15
CA LEU A 56 -2.52 0.57 -4.63
C LEU A 56 -1.15 -0.08 -4.76
N TYR A 57 -0.71 -0.72 -3.69
CA TYR A 57 0.57 -1.39 -3.58
C TYR A 57 0.40 -2.84 -3.13
N GLN A 58 1.23 -3.74 -3.66
CA GLN A 58 1.27 -5.15 -3.26
C GLN A 58 2.69 -5.62 -2.98
N LYS A 59 2.84 -6.49 -1.98
CA LYS A 59 4.05 -7.29 -1.78
C LYS A 59 3.67 -8.76 -1.66
N ILE A 60 4.20 -9.58 -2.57
CA ILE A 60 4.15 -11.04 -2.45
C ILE A 60 5.20 -11.48 -1.42
N LEU A 61 4.86 -12.43 -0.55
CA LEU A 61 5.67 -12.83 0.62
C LEU A 61 6.39 -14.16 0.46
#